data_AF-A0AA35WJN3-F1
#
_entry.id   AF-A0AA35WJN3-F1
#
_cell.length_a   1.000
_cell.length_b   1.000
_cell.length_c   1.000
_cell.angle_alpha   90.00
_cell.angle_beta   90.00
_cell.angle_gamma   90.00
#
_symmetry.space_group_name_H-M   'P 1'
#
loop_
_entity.id
_entity.type
_entity.pdbx_description
1 polymer ?
#
loop_
_entity_poly.entity_id
_entity_poly.type
_entity_poly.pdbx_seq_one_letter_code
_entity_poly.pdbx_strand_id
1 'polypeptide(L)'
;MLALLAAGIFLGTIGTAYAQDMTIGEVDSKVENLITVIAAALVFFMQAGFAFLGAGLIRSKNTVNYMTKSFLDFCIASLGFWAFGFALMMGGGAASGIIGLEGFFLVDFDDSQLVSWFFQMVFAGTAATIIAGAMAERTKINAYFAYSFIVGAVVYPIYGHWAWSDEGWLASMGMADYAGSAVVHMIGGFLALAGAIIVGPRKGFREGADLKGTQHTIRRHRHVHPVLRLVRIQRQLWQPGT
;
A
#
# COMPACT_ATOMS: atom_id res chain seq x y z
N MET A 1 12.36 18.95 -37.82
CA MET A 1 11.27 18.73 -38.79
C MET A 1 10.69 17.32 -38.71
N LEU A 2 11.50 16.26 -38.68
CA LEU A 2 11.01 14.88 -38.48
C LEU A 2 10.32 14.61 -37.11
N ALA A 3 10.79 15.22 -36.02
CA ALA A 3 10.18 15.03 -34.69
C ALA A 3 8.77 15.66 -34.56
N LEU A 4 8.52 16.76 -35.27
CA LEU A 4 7.21 17.41 -35.31
C LEU A 4 6.21 16.64 -36.18
N LEU A 5 6.70 15.97 -37.24
CA LEU A 5 5.89 15.05 -38.04
C LEU A 5 5.55 13.76 -37.29
N ALA A 6 6.47 13.22 -36.49
CA ALA A 6 6.20 12.06 -35.64
C ALA A 6 5.19 12.37 -34.51
N ALA A 7 5.29 13.55 -33.88
CA ALA A 7 4.31 14.01 -32.91
C ALA A 7 2.94 14.31 -33.55
N GLY A 8 2.93 14.86 -34.78
CA GLY A 8 1.71 15.10 -35.55
C GLY A 8 1.01 13.81 -36.00
N ILE A 9 1.75 12.74 -36.29
CA ILE A 9 1.20 11.42 -36.59
C ILE A 9 0.67 10.76 -35.30
N PHE A 10 1.36 10.91 -34.18
CA PHE A 10 0.91 10.39 -32.88
C PHE A 10 -0.32 11.12 -32.31
N LEU A 11 -0.50 12.40 -32.64
CA LEU A 11 -1.71 13.18 -32.31
C LEU A 11 -2.82 13.00 -33.36
N GLY A 12 -2.48 12.77 -34.62
CA GLY A 12 -3.43 12.59 -35.73
C GLY A 12 -4.13 11.22 -35.72
N THR A 13 -3.52 10.19 -35.13
CA THR A 13 -4.14 8.86 -34.97
C THR A 13 -5.13 8.78 -33.80
N ILE A 14 -5.28 9.84 -32.99
CA ILE A 14 -6.29 9.92 -31.92
C ILE A 14 -7.68 10.29 -32.49
N GLY A 15 -7.77 10.69 -33.77
CA GLY A 15 -8.97 11.32 -34.33
C GLY A 15 -10.04 10.42 -34.94
N THR A 16 -9.82 9.13 -35.19
CA THR A 16 -10.82 8.30 -35.93
C THR A 16 -10.78 6.82 -35.55
N ALA A 17 -11.00 6.50 -34.27
CA ALA A 17 -11.27 5.13 -33.84
C ALA A 17 -12.67 5.07 -33.20
N TYR A 18 -13.65 4.72 -34.04
CA TYR A 18 -15.02 4.32 -33.70
C TYR A 18 -15.83 5.28 -32.82
N ALA A 19 -16.64 6.13 -33.47
CA ALA A 19 -17.92 6.54 -32.90
C ALA A 19 -18.84 5.30 -32.87
N GLN A 20 -18.63 4.44 -31.88
CA GLN A 20 -19.70 3.60 -31.37
C GLN A 20 -20.56 4.55 -30.53
N ASP A 21 -21.87 4.62 -30.80
CA ASP A 21 -22.81 5.35 -29.93
C ASP A 21 -22.77 4.67 -28.57
N MET A 22 -21.83 5.09 -27.73
CA MET A 22 -21.74 4.63 -26.36
C MET A 22 -22.93 5.20 -25.62
N THR A 23 -23.66 4.33 -24.93
CA THR A 23 -24.71 4.80 -24.03
C THR A 23 -24.08 5.63 -22.90
N ILE A 24 -24.85 6.54 -22.29
CA ILE A 24 -24.35 7.36 -21.17
C ILE A 24 -23.75 6.47 -20.05
N GLY A 25 -24.37 5.31 -19.76
CA GLY A 25 -23.87 4.36 -18.77
C GLY A 25 -22.53 3.69 -19.14
N GLU A 26 -22.25 3.47 -20.43
CA GLU A 26 -20.95 2.97 -20.88
C GLU A 26 -19.85 4.03 -20.78
N VAL A 27 -20.21 5.31 -20.94
CA VAL A 27 -19.26 6.41 -20.72
C VAL A 27 -18.95 6.55 -19.23
N ASP A 28 -19.97 6.52 -18.37
CA ASP A 28 -19.81 6.67 -16.91
C ASP A 28 -18.92 5.57 -16.33
N SER A 29 -19.17 4.31 -16.65
CA SER A 29 -18.33 3.18 -16.18
C SER A 29 -16.87 3.27 -16.63
N LYS A 30 -16.60 3.74 -17.86
CA LYS A 30 -15.21 3.97 -18.31
C LYS A 30 -14.55 5.13 -17.57
N VAL A 31 -15.29 6.19 -17.25
CA VAL A 31 -14.78 7.32 -16.46
C VAL A 31 -14.47 6.88 -15.03
N GLU A 32 -15.33 6.08 -14.39
CA GLU A 32 -15.11 5.52 -13.05
C GLU A 32 -13.86 4.63 -13.01
N ASN A 33 -13.71 3.73 -13.99
CA ASN A 33 -12.51 2.89 -14.12
C ASN A 33 -11.25 3.74 -14.33
N LEU A 34 -11.31 4.79 -15.17
CA LEU A 34 -10.19 5.71 -15.40
C LEU A 34 -9.77 6.41 -14.11
N ILE A 35 -10.74 6.97 -13.36
CA ILE A 35 -10.47 7.64 -12.08
C ILE A 35 -9.84 6.65 -11.09
N THR A 36 -10.35 5.42 -11.04
CA THR A 36 -9.83 4.37 -10.15
C THR A 36 -8.40 3.98 -10.48
N VAL A 37 -8.05 3.86 -11.77
CA VAL A 37 -6.66 3.58 -12.19
C VAL A 37 -5.73 4.76 -11.86
N ILE A 38 -6.18 5.99 -12.06
CA ILE A 38 -5.41 7.19 -11.69
C ILE A 38 -5.19 7.22 -10.16
N ALA A 39 -6.24 6.94 -9.38
CA ALA A 39 -6.15 6.85 -7.93
C ALA A 39 -5.19 5.75 -7.48
N ALA A 40 -5.26 4.56 -8.09
CA ALA A 40 -4.33 3.46 -7.82
C ALA A 40 -2.88 3.83 -8.14
N ALA A 41 -2.64 4.56 -9.24
CA ALA A 41 -1.31 5.06 -9.58
C ALA A 41 -0.78 6.08 -8.55
N LEU A 42 -1.64 6.96 -8.03
CA LEU A 42 -1.27 7.89 -6.94
C LEU A 42 -0.95 7.15 -5.64
N VAL A 43 -1.72 6.12 -5.30
CA VAL A 43 -1.46 5.27 -4.12
C VAL A 43 -0.18 4.44 -4.33
N PHE A 44 0.12 3.99 -5.53
CA PHE A 44 1.40 3.34 -5.84
C PHE A 44 2.60 4.24 -5.52
N PHE A 45 2.51 5.56 -5.78
CA PHE A 45 3.56 6.50 -5.38
C PHE A 45 3.74 6.62 -3.86
N MET A 46 2.78 6.19 -3.04
CA MET A 46 2.97 6.08 -1.59
C MET A 46 4.08 5.08 -1.23
N GLN A 47 4.34 4.07 -2.06
CA GLN A 47 5.44 3.12 -1.82
C GLN A 47 6.80 3.83 -1.85
N ALA A 48 7.00 4.77 -2.77
CA ALA A 48 8.18 5.63 -2.77
C ALA A 48 8.21 6.51 -1.51
N GLY A 49 7.06 7.05 -1.10
CA GLY A 49 6.90 7.81 0.13
C GLY A 49 7.35 7.04 1.37
N PHE A 50 6.89 5.80 1.55
CA PHE A 50 7.30 4.94 2.67
C PHE A 50 8.77 4.53 2.60
N ALA A 51 9.30 4.29 1.40
CA ALA A 51 10.72 4.01 1.22
C ALA A 51 11.58 5.19 1.68
N PHE A 52 11.23 6.43 1.30
CA PHE A 52 11.96 7.63 1.71
C PHE A 52 11.77 8.00 3.18
N LEU A 53 10.54 7.86 3.70
CA LEU A 53 10.27 8.05 5.12
C LEU A 53 11.12 7.08 5.95
N GLY A 54 11.05 5.79 5.66
CA GLY A 54 11.81 4.77 6.38
C GLY A 54 13.32 4.95 6.25
N ALA A 55 13.82 5.28 5.05
CA ALA A 55 15.23 5.63 4.83
C ALA A 55 15.70 6.80 5.71
N GLY A 56 14.82 7.79 5.97
CA GLY A 56 15.06 8.91 6.86
C GLY A 56 15.02 8.57 8.36
N LEU A 57 14.36 7.47 8.74
CA LEU A 57 14.22 7.02 10.13
C LEU A 57 15.30 6.01 10.57
N ILE A 58 16.13 5.51 9.65
CA ILE A 58 17.19 4.51 9.92
C ILE A 58 18.60 5.10 9.83
N ARG A 59 19.62 4.30 10.18
CA ARG A 59 21.03 4.69 10.08
C ARG A 59 21.45 4.77 8.61
N SER A 60 22.31 5.73 8.31
CA SER A 60 22.78 5.98 6.95
C SER A 60 23.36 4.75 6.26
N LYS A 61 24.15 3.97 6.99
CA LYS A 61 24.76 2.71 6.51
C LYS A 61 23.76 1.64 6.06
N ASN A 62 22.50 1.71 6.51
CA ASN A 62 21.46 0.72 6.23
C ASN A 62 20.45 1.19 5.17
N THR A 63 20.62 2.39 4.64
CA THR A 63 19.63 3.05 3.77
C THR A 63 19.35 2.26 2.49
N VAL A 64 20.40 1.89 1.77
CA VAL A 64 20.28 1.12 0.52
C VAL A 64 19.60 -0.22 0.78
N ASN A 65 20.04 -0.94 1.82
CA ASN A 65 19.44 -2.22 2.22
C ASN A 65 17.94 -2.10 2.53
N TYR A 66 17.53 -1.02 3.20
CA TYR A 66 16.11 -0.78 3.48
C TYR A 66 15.32 -0.44 2.23
N MET A 67 15.83 0.45 1.37
CA MET A 67 15.13 0.84 0.14
C MET A 67 14.92 -0.37 -0.78
N THR A 68 15.94 -1.22 -0.95
CA THR A 68 15.81 -2.47 -1.70
C THR A 68 14.77 -3.40 -1.09
N LYS A 69 14.80 -3.58 0.24
CA LYS A 69 13.81 -4.42 0.92
C LYS A 69 12.39 -3.88 0.78
N SER A 70 12.19 -2.56 0.92
CA SER A 70 10.89 -1.91 0.77
C SER A 70 10.32 -2.09 -0.63
N PHE A 71 11.16 -2.00 -1.67
CA PHE A 71 10.72 -2.27 -3.04
C PHE A 71 10.31 -3.73 -3.24
N LEU A 72 11.13 -4.66 -2.75
CA LEU A 72 10.83 -6.09 -2.85
C LEU A 72 9.60 -6.50 -2.03
N ASP A 73 9.37 -5.85 -0.89
CA ASP A 73 8.20 -6.07 -0.03
C ASP A 73 6.90 -5.83 -0.81
N PHE A 74 6.87 -4.73 -1.55
CA PHE A 74 5.77 -4.42 -2.46
C PHE A 74 5.62 -5.51 -3.53
N CYS A 75 6.68 -5.86 -4.26
CA CYS A 75 6.61 -6.87 -5.32
C CYS A 75 6.07 -8.21 -4.82
N ILE A 76 6.54 -8.69 -3.66
CA ILE A 76 6.13 -9.99 -3.12
C ILE A 76 4.71 -9.93 -2.57
N ALA A 77 4.32 -8.83 -1.90
CA ALA A 77 2.94 -8.63 -1.46
C ALA A 77 1.98 -8.57 -2.66
N SER A 78 2.35 -7.89 -3.73
CA SER A 78 1.57 -7.82 -4.97
C SER A 78 1.39 -9.21 -5.60
N LEU A 79 2.43 -10.04 -5.62
CA LEU A 79 2.35 -11.41 -6.13
C LEU A 79 1.44 -12.29 -5.27
N GLY A 80 1.52 -12.18 -3.93
CA GLY A 80 0.62 -12.88 -3.02
C GLY A 80 -0.83 -12.43 -3.20
N PHE A 81 -1.05 -11.13 -3.36
CA PHE A 81 -2.38 -10.56 -3.57
C PHE A 81 -2.97 -10.94 -4.94
N TRP A 82 -2.15 -10.97 -5.99
CA TRP A 82 -2.54 -11.47 -7.30
C TRP A 82 -2.93 -12.95 -7.29
N ALA A 83 -2.11 -13.81 -6.67
CA ALA A 83 -2.34 -15.26 -6.70
C ALA A 83 -3.52 -15.68 -5.82
N PHE A 84 -3.63 -15.11 -4.62
CA PHE A 84 -4.61 -15.53 -3.62
C PHE A 84 -5.45 -14.37 -3.09
N GLY A 85 -4.82 -13.23 -2.79
CA GLY A 85 -5.47 -12.21 -1.98
C GLY A 85 -6.73 -11.61 -2.58
N PHE A 86 -6.78 -11.34 -3.88
CA PHE A 86 -7.97 -10.76 -4.50
C PHE A 86 -9.16 -11.71 -4.46
N ALA A 87 -8.93 -13.01 -4.70
CA ALA A 87 -9.94 -14.06 -4.58
C ALA A 87 -10.51 -14.14 -3.15
N LEU A 88 -9.63 -14.07 -2.13
CA LEU A 88 -10.08 -14.12 -0.74
C LEU A 88 -10.84 -12.85 -0.31
N MET A 89 -10.52 -11.71 -0.91
CA MET A 89 -11.08 -10.40 -0.55
C MET A 89 -12.40 -10.11 -1.25
N MET A 90 -12.44 -10.27 -2.57
CA MET A 90 -13.55 -9.87 -3.45
C MET A 90 -14.05 -11.01 -4.35
N GLY A 91 -13.50 -12.22 -4.21
CA GLY A 91 -13.96 -13.38 -4.95
C GLY A 91 -15.31 -13.90 -4.46
N GLY A 92 -15.99 -14.65 -5.34
CA GLY A 92 -17.28 -15.26 -5.05
C GLY A 92 -17.24 -16.40 -4.03
N GLY A 93 -18.43 -16.91 -3.72
CA GLY A 93 -18.62 -18.08 -2.88
C GLY A 93 -18.28 -17.83 -1.40
N ALA A 94 -18.62 -16.68 -0.83
CA ALA A 94 -18.19 -16.38 0.52
C ALA A 94 -18.72 -17.43 1.50
N ALA A 95 -17.80 -18.03 2.26
CA ALA A 95 -18.16 -18.94 3.33
C ALA A 95 -18.79 -18.15 4.48
N SER A 96 -20.10 -17.86 4.37
CA SER A 96 -20.88 -17.11 5.38
C SER A 96 -20.34 -15.71 5.69
N GLY A 97 -19.78 -15.00 4.69
CA GLY A 97 -19.25 -13.64 4.85
C GLY A 97 -17.89 -13.53 5.55
N ILE A 98 -17.17 -14.65 5.64
CA ILE A 98 -15.85 -14.73 6.29
C ILE A 98 -14.72 -14.60 5.27
N ILE A 99 -14.85 -15.21 4.09
CA ILE A 99 -13.78 -15.23 3.08
C ILE A 99 -14.35 -15.60 1.71
N GLY A 100 -13.87 -14.96 0.64
CA GLY A 100 -14.11 -15.39 -0.74
C GLY A 100 -13.27 -16.63 -1.10
N LEU A 101 -13.78 -17.51 -1.96
CA LEU A 101 -13.12 -18.78 -2.29
C LEU A 101 -13.02 -19.04 -3.80
N GLU A 102 -13.44 -18.09 -4.63
CA GLU A 102 -13.43 -18.21 -6.09
C GLU A 102 -12.53 -17.14 -6.74
N GLY A 103 -12.03 -17.42 -7.95
CA GLY A 103 -11.21 -16.47 -8.71
C GLY A 103 -9.71 -16.44 -8.36
N PHE A 104 -9.15 -17.53 -7.82
CA PHE A 104 -7.70 -17.62 -7.59
C PHE A 104 -6.91 -17.33 -8.88
N PHE A 105 -5.75 -16.69 -8.76
CA PHE A 105 -4.92 -16.23 -9.88
C PHE A 105 -5.59 -15.24 -10.84
N LEU A 106 -6.60 -14.52 -10.37
CA LEU A 106 -7.44 -13.62 -11.18
C LEU A 106 -8.16 -14.30 -12.35
N VAL A 107 -8.46 -15.59 -12.23
CA VAL A 107 -9.23 -16.31 -13.24
C VAL A 107 -10.70 -15.89 -13.15
N ASP A 108 -11.33 -15.68 -14.30
CA ASP A 108 -12.76 -15.34 -14.44
C ASP A 108 -13.22 -13.99 -13.86
N PHE A 109 -12.32 -13.00 -13.78
CA PHE A 109 -12.67 -11.60 -13.47
C PHE A 109 -12.85 -10.74 -14.72
N ASP A 110 -13.81 -9.83 -14.68
CA ASP A 110 -14.04 -8.82 -15.73
C ASP A 110 -13.07 -7.63 -15.65
N ASP A 111 -13.10 -6.75 -16.66
CA ASP A 111 -12.22 -5.59 -16.74
C ASP A 111 -12.35 -4.62 -15.55
N SER A 112 -13.57 -4.43 -15.02
CA SER A 112 -13.80 -3.53 -13.87
C SER A 112 -13.26 -4.14 -12.56
N GLN A 113 -13.38 -5.46 -12.43
CA GLN A 113 -12.80 -6.21 -11.32
C GLN A 113 -11.27 -6.22 -11.39
N LEU A 114 -10.67 -6.25 -12.58
CA LEU A 114 -9.21 -6.08 -12.75
C LEU A 114 -8.74 -4.67 -12.37
N VAL A 115 -9.52 -3.63 -12.67
CA VAL A 115 -9.26 -2.27 -12.19
C VAL A 115 -9.32 -2.21 -10.66
N SER A 116 -10.35 -2.84 -10.07
CA SER A 116 -10.51 -2.95 -8.62
C SER A 116 -9.36 -3.75 -7.98
N TRP A 117 -8.90 -4.82 -8.63
CA TRP A 117 -7.72 -5.56 -8.21
C TRP A 117 -6.49 -4.68 -8.15
N PHE A 118 -6.22 -3.90 -9.20
CA PHE A 118 -5.05 -3.02 -9.24
C PHE A 118 -5.11 -1.99 -8.10
N PHE A 119 -6.29 -1.41 -7.86
CA PHE A 119 -6.53 -0.50 -6.75
C PHE A 119 -6.28 -1.18 -5.39
N GLN A 120 -6.81 -2.38 -5.15
CA GLN A 120 -6.63 -3.08 -3.87
C GLN A 120 -5.22 -3.61 -3.67
N MET A 121 -4.53 -4.00 -4.75
CA MET A 121 -3.16 -4.51 -4.72
C MET A 121 -2.18 -3.46 -4.17
N VAL A 122 -2.35 -2.18 -4.53
CA VAL A 122 -1.48 -1.12 -4.02
C VAL A 122 -1.69 -0.83 -2.53
N PHE A 123 -2.90 -1.07 -2.01
CA PHE A 123 -3.18 -1.04 -0.56
C PHE A 123 -2.61 -2.26 0.18
N ALA A 124 -2.72 -3.46 -0.40
CA ALA A 124 -2.09 -4.66 0.15
C ALA A 124 -0.57 -4.48 0.30
N GLY A 125 0.09 -3.95 -0.74
CA GLY A 125 1.50 -3.60 -0.69
C GLY A 125 1.80 -2.51 0.35
N THR A 126 0.89 -1.55 0.55
CA THR A 126 1.02 -0.52 1.60
C THR A 126 0.99 -1.12 3.00
N ALA A 127 0.06 -2.06 3.26
CA ALA A 127 -0.02 -2.76 4.54
C ALA A 127 1.28 -3.53 4.85
N ALA A 128 1.86 -4.21 3.85
CA ALA A 128 3.15 -4.89 4.00
C ALA A 128 4.29 -3.91 4.33
N THR A 129 4.39 -2.80 3.60
CA THR A 129 5.45 -1.81 3.78
C THR A 129 5.42 -1.12 5.16
N ILE A 130 4.26 -1.01 5.82
CA ILE A 130 4.17 -0.52 7.20
C ILE A 130 4.99 -1.41 8.15
N ILE A 131 4.90 -2.73 7.97
CA ILE A 131 5.62 -3.73 8.76
C ILE A 131 7.13 -3.66 8.50
N ALA A 132 7.52 -3.43 7.23
CA ALA A 132 8.91 -3.25 6.82
C ALA A 132 9.65 -2.18 7.62
N GLY A 133 9.00 -1.02 7.81
CA GLY A 133 9.53 0.13 8.53
C GLY A 133 9.80 -0.15 10.01
N ALA A 134 8.87 -0.83 10.69
CA ALA A 134 8.99 -1.15 12.11
C ALA A 134 10.13 -2.14 12.39
N MET A 135 10.33 -3.11 11.49
CA MET A 135 11.33 -4.17 11.63
C MET A 135 12.70 -3.82 11.03
N ALA A 136 12.83 -2.65 10.39
CA ALA A 136 14.03 -2.22 9.69
C ALA A 136 15.34 -2.39 10.49
N GLU A 137 16.44 -2.55 9.74
CA GLU A 137 17.83 -2.71 10.21
C GLU A 137 18.19 -4.05 10.87
N ARG A 138 17.23 -4.85 11.34
CA ARG A 138 17.53 -6.05 12.14
C ARG A 138 16.78 -7.33 11.72
N THR A 139 16.07 -7.29 10.60
CA THR A 139 15.44 -8.46 9.98
C THR A 139 16.16 -8.89 8.70
N LYS A 140 16.24 -10.21 8.51
CA LYS A 140 16.80 -10.85 7.30
C LYS A 140 15.83 -10.66 6.12
N ILE A 141 16.35 -10.56 4.90
CA ILE A 141 15.53 -10.38 3.69
C ILE A 141 14.51 -11.51 3.48
N ASN A 142 14.87 -12.76 3.82
CA ASN A 142 13.93 -13.89 3.73
C ASN A 142 12.69 -13.72 4.62
N ALA A 143 12.84 -13.03 5.76
CA ALA A 143 11.69 -12.72 6.60
C ALA A 143 10.77 -11.70 5.91
N TYR A 144 11.33 -10.74 5.16
CA TYR A 144 10.54 -9.81 4.34
C TYR A 144 9.71 -10.54 3.31
N PHE A 145 10.31 -11.46 2.55
CA PHE A 145 9.58 -12.24 1.56
C PHE A 145 8.47 -13.09 2.18
N ALA A 146 8.76 -13.75 3.30
CA ALA A 146 7.77 -14.58 3.98
C ALA A 146 6.57 -13.75 4.49
N TYR A 147 6.82 -12.67 5.24
CA TYR A 147 5.70 -11.90 5.80
C TYR A 147 4.96 -11.12 4.71
N SER A 148 5.63 -10.51 3.73
CA SER A 148 4.94 -9.75 2.67
C SER A 148 4.03 -10.64 1.86
N PHE A 149 4.48 -11.85 1.54
CA PHE A 149 3.64 -12.84 0.87
C PHE A 149 2.44 -13.20 1.72
N ILE A 150 2.62 -13.55 3.00
CA ILE A 150 1.52 -13.91 3.91
C ILE A 150 0.53 -12.76 4.10
N VAL A 151 1.03 -11.52 4.20
CA VAL A 151 0.19 -10.33 4.35
C VAL A 151 -0.62 -10.11 3.09
N GLY A 152 0.01 -10.09 1.91
CA GLY A 152 -0.68 -9.91 0.63
C GLY A 152 -1.62 -11.06 0.28
N ALA A 153 -1.25 -12.30 0.58
CA ALA A 153 -2.01 -13.48 0.20
C ALA A 153 -3.12 -13.85 1.18
N VAL A 154 -3.02 -13.49 2.47
CA VAL A 154 -3.91 -14.01 3.52
C VAL A 154 -4.38 -12.93 4.48
N VAL A 155 -3.48 -12.26 5.20
CA VAL A 155 -3.89 -11.43 6.35
C VAL A 155 -4.65 -10.16 5.93
N TYR A 156 -4.10 -9.40 4.98
CA TYR A 156 -4.76 -8.24 4.41
C TYR A 156 -6.10 -8.59 3.74
N PRO A 157 -6.17 -9.55 2.79
CA PRO A 157 -7.39 -9.81 2.04
C PRO A 157 -8.52 -10.39 2.90
N ILE A 158 -8.22 -11.21 3.92
CA ILE A 158 -9.26 -11.74 4.83
C ILE A 158 -9.92 -10.60 5.60
N TYR A 159 -9.12 -9.71 6.20
CA TYR A 159 -9.68 -8.57 6.91
C TYR A 159 -10.38 -7.60 5.96
N GLY A 160 -9.82 -7.41 4.75
CA GLY A 160 -10.45 -6.67 3.68
C GLY A 160 -11.81 -7.22 3.28
N HIS A 161 -11.97 -8.54 3.21
CA HIS A 161 -13.27 -9.18 2.98
C HIS A 161 -14.27 -8.79 4.05
N TRP A 162 -13.89 -8.88 5.33
CA TRP A 162 -14.80 -8.58 6.43
C TRP A 162 -15.33 -7.15 6.39
N ALA A 163 -14.47 -6.18 6.07
CA ALA A 163 -14.77 -4.75 6.16
C ALA A 163 -15.23 -4.10 4.86
N TRP A 164 -14.81 -4.59 3.69
CA TRP A 164 -15.03 -3.96 2.39
C TRP A 164 -15.74 -4.83 1.35
N SER A 165 -15.93 -6.12 1.61
CA SER A 165 -16.81 -6.93 0.76
C SER A 165 -18.27 -6.66 1.12
N ASP A 166 -19.15 -6.66 0.12
CA ASP A 166 -20.60 -6.62 0.32
C ASP A 166 -21.10 -7.81 1.14
N GLU A 167 -20.38 -8.94 1.08
CA GLU A 167 -20.68 -10.15 1.85
C GLU A 167 -19.99 -10.15 3.23
N GLY A 168 -19.16 -9.14 3.53
CA GLY A 168 -18.36 -9.06 4.75
C GLY A 168 -19.20 -8.86 6.02
N TRP A 169 -18.92 -9.65 7.06
CA TRP A 169 -19.66 -9.55 8.33
C TRP A 169 -19.41 -8.24 9.11
N LEU A 170 -18.23 -7.61 9.01
CA LEU A 170 -18.01 -6.29 9.63
C LEU A 170 -18.76 -5.20 8.86
N ALA A 171 -18.76 -5.29 7.53
CA ALA A 171 -19.52 -4.39 6.67
C ALA A 171 -21.03 -4.48 6.98
N SER A 172 -21.57 -5.69 7.14
CA SER A 172 -23.00 -5.91 7.47
C SER A 172 -23.41 -5.42 8.86
N MET A 173 -22.46 -5.31 9.81
CA MET A 173 -22.66 -4.67 11.11
C MET A 173 -22.53 -3.13 11.06
N GLY A 174 -22.21 -2.54 9.90
CA GLY A 174 -22.08 -1.10 9.72
C GLY A 174 -20.69 -0.54 10.03
N MET A 175 -19.63 -1.36 9.96
CA MET A 175 -18.26 -0.84 10.05
C MET A 175 -17.99 0.16 8.92
N ALA A 176 -17.58 1.37 9.30
CA ALA A 176 -17.17 2.41 8.36
C ALA A 176 -15.64 2.51 8.30
N ASP A 177 -15.05 2.11 7.19
CA ASP A 177 -13.65 2.37 6.86
C ASP A 177 -13.55 2.78 5.39
N TYR A 178 -13.42 4.07 5.09
CA TYR A 178 -13.50 4.55 3.70
C TYR A 178 -12.22 4.28 2.89
N ALA A 179 -11.05 4.49 3.51
CA ALA A 179 -9.76 4.52 2.82
C ALA A 179 -8.68 3.64 3.48
N GLY A 180 -9.04 2.81 4.46
CA GLY A 180 -8.17 1.76 4.99
C GLY A 180 -7.48 2.17 6.29
N SER A 181 -8.11 3.03 7.09
CA SER A 181 -7.62 3.33 8.44
C SER A 181 -7.53 2.06 9.29
N ALA A 182 -8.48 1.14 9.14
CA ALA A 182 -8.46 -0.16 9.77
C ALA A 182 -7.81 -1.21 8.85
N VAL A 183 -8.34 -1.39 7.64
CA VAL A 183 -7.94 -2.48 6.73
C VAL A 183 -6.45 -2.43 6.37
N VAL A 184 -5.89 -1.23 6.21
CA VAL A 184 -4.48 -1.04 5.81
C VAL A 184 -3.63 -0.66 7.02
N HIS A 185 -3.96 0.45 7.68
CA HIS A 185 -3.08 1.06 8.67
C HIS A 185 -3.12 0.36 10.02
N MET A 186 -4.31 -0.02 10.52
CA MET A 186 -4.43 -0.74 11.78
C MET A 186 -3.86 -2.16 11.65
N ILE A 187 -4.23 -2.92 10.62
CA ILE A 187 -3.69 -4.27 10.38
C ILE A 187 -2.17 -4.22 10.19
N GLY A 188 -1.66 -3.33 9.32
CA GLY A 188 -0.22 -3.12 9.16
C GLY A 188 0.45 -2.72 10.47
N GLY A 189 -0.19 -1.87 11.28
CA GLY A 189 0.30 -1.40 12.56
C GLY A 189 0.38 -2.49 13.64
N PHE A 190 -0.64 -3.34 13.77
CA PHE A 190 -0.62 -4.45 14.72
C PHE A 190 0.39 -5.53 14.33
N LEU A 191 0.51 -5.84 13.04
CA LEU A 191 1.54 -6.76 12.55
C LEU A 191 2.93 -6.18 12.71
N ALA A 192 3.10 -4.87 12.49
CA ALA A 192 4.35 -4.15 12.74
C ALA A 192 4.73 -4.20 14.22
N LEU A 193 3.76 -4.04 15.13
CA LEU A 193 3.96 -4.14 16.57
C LEU A 193 4.37 -5.56 16.97
N ALA A 194 3.62 -6.59 16.54
CA ALA A 194 3.95 -7.99 16.80
C ALA A 194 5.35 -8.34 16.27
N GLY A 195 5.65 -7.95 15.03
CA GLY A 195 6.97 -8.13 14.42
C GLY A 195 8.08 -7.42 15.20
N ALA A 196 7.85 -6.19 15.64
CA ALA A 196 8.82 -5.44 16.44
C ALA A 196 9.08 -6.09 17.82
N ILE A 197 8.06 -6.67 18.46
CA ILE A 197 8.19 -7.42 19.72
C ILE A 197 9.06 -8.67 19.50
N ILE A 198 8.74 -9.47 18.48
CA ILE A 198 9.45 -10.73 18.18
C ILE A 198 10.91 -10.48 17.80
N VAL A 199 11.15 -9.48 16.96
CA VAL A 199 12.49 -9.13 16.45
C VAL A 199 13.34 -8.44 17.54
N GLY A 200 12.69 -7.76 18.49
CA GLY A 200 13.33 -7.06 19.58
C GLY A 200 13.96 -5.71 19.20
N PRO A 201 14.58 -5.04 20.19
CA PRO A 201 15.13 -3.70 20.06
C PRO A 201 16.34 -3.64 19.12
N ARG A 202 16.56 -2.48 18.50
CA ARG A 202 17.74 -2.24 17.65
C ARG A 202 19.01 -2.22 18.48
N LYS A 203 20.07 -2.90 18.02
CA LYS A 203 21.39 -2.87 18.67
C LYS A 203 21.88 -1.42 18.82
N GLY A 204 22.24 -1.02 20.04
CA GLY A 204 22.63 0.35 20.39
C GLY A 204 21.48 1.27 20.80
N PHE A 205 20.26 0.75 20.89
CA PHE A 205 19.18 1.32 21.69
C PHE A 205 19.37 0.79 23.13
N ARG A 206 19.56 1.66 24.13
CA ARG A 206 19.84 1.20 25.51
C ARG A 206 18.58 0.57 26.11
N GLU A 207 18.74 -0.58 26.76
CA GLU A 207 17.76 -1.05 27.76
C GLU A 207 17.58 0.06 28.82
N GLY A 208 16.33 0.42 29.12
CA GLY A 208 16.01 1.47 30.10
C GLY A 208 15.98 2.91 29.56
N ALA A 209 15.96 3.13 28.24
CA ALA A 209 15.63 4.44 27.69
C ALA A 209 14.18 4.82 28.07
N ASP A 210 14.04 5.81 28.95
CA ASP A 210 12.75 6.37 29.36
C ASP A 210 11.92 6.78 28.13
N LEU A 211 10.66 6.37 28.10
CA LEU A 211 9.65 6.81 27.12
C LEU A 211 9.49 8.35 27.11
N LYS A 212 10.02 9.07 28.11
CA LYS A 212 10.03 10.53 28.24
C LYS A 212 11.06 11.29 27.38
N GLY A 213 11.75 10.64 26.44
CA GLY A 213 12.26 11.37 25.28
C GLY A 213 13.55 12.19 25.47
N THR A 214 14.38 11.92 26.48
CA THR A 214 15.78 12.40 26.48
C THR A 214 16.62 11.53 25.54
N GLN A 215 16.45 11.75 24.23
CA GLN A 215 16.99 10.88 23.18
C GLN A 215 18.47 11.14 22.89
N HIS A 216 19.31 10.13 23.10
CA HIS A 216 20.36 9.84 22.11
C HIS A 216 19.69 9.11 20.94
N THR A 217 19.14 9.89 20.02
CA THR A 217 18.63 9.38 18.75
C THR A 217 19.70 8.52 18.08
N ILE A 218 19.29 7.40 17.49
CA ILE A 218 20.10 6.74 16.46
C ILE A 218 20.54 7.83 15.48
N ARG A 219 21.86 8.09 15.35
CA ARG A 219 22.39 9.20 14.53
C ARG A 219 21.81 9.12 13.12
N ARG A 220 20.83 9.99 12.83
CA ARG A 220 20.09 10.04 11.57
C ARG A 220 20.95 10.70 10.49
N HIS A 221 20.56 10.55 9.22
CA HIS A 221 21.24 11.27 8.14
C HIS A 221 21.22 12.77 8.40
N ARG A 222 22.32 13.45 8.04
CA ARG A 222 22.37 14.93 8.08
C ARG A 222 21.46 15.56 7.00
N HIS A 223 20.96 14.77 6.04
CA HIS A 223 20.17 15.22 4.89
C HIS A 223 18.66 14.92 4.98
N VAL A 224 18.13 14.37 6.09
CA VAL A 224 16.66 14.21 6.30
C VAL A 224 15.96 15.50 6.75
N HIS A 225 16.68 16.61 6.76
CA HIS A 225 16.14 17.91 7.12
C HIS A 225 14.90 18.34 6.31
N PRO A 226 14.70 17.98 5.03
CA PRO A 226 13.52 18.40 4.28
C PRO A 226 12.22 17.79 4.82
N VAL A 227 12.16 16.48 5.01
CA VAL A 227 10.94 15.79 5.49
C VAL A 227 10.63 16.18 6.94
N LEU A 228 11.65 16.24 7.80
CA LEU A 228 11.48 16.71 9.18
C LEU A 228 11.15 18.21 9.25
N ARG A 229 11.61 19.03 8.29
CA ARG A 229 11.14 20.41 8.15
C ARG A 229 9.68 20.45 7.77
N LEU A 230 9.23 19.65 6.81
CA LEU A 230 7.82 19.63 6.40
C LEU A 230 6.91 19.23 7.56
N VAL A 231 7.27 18.21 8.34
CA VAL A 231 6.51 17.81 9.54
C VAL A 231 6.54 18.89 10.62
N ARG A 232 7.68 19.58 10.82
CA ARG A 232 7.77 20.70 11.77
C ARG A 232 6.97 21.92 11.31
N ILE A 233 6.99 22.23 10.02
CA ILE A 233 6.20 23.30 9.40
C ILE A 233 4.72 22.98 9.53
N GLN A 234 4.29 21.76 9.20
CA GLN A 234 2.90 21.32 9.35
C GLN A 234 2.44 21.37 10.81
N ARG A 235 3.31 21.01 11.77
CA ARG A 235 3.02 21.13 13.21
C ARG A 235 2.98 22.58 13.70
N GLN A 236 3.76 23.48 13.10
CA GLN A 236 3.71 24.92 13.39
C GLN A 236 2.44 25.57 12.83
N LEU A 237 1.93 25.09 11.70
CA LEU A 237 0.69 25.55 11.10
C LEU A 237 -0.57 25.05 11.83
N TRP A 238 -0.46 23.98 12.62
CA TRP A 238 -1.59 23.36 13.35
C TRP A 238 -1.63 23.76 14.84
N GLN A 239 -0.74 24.61 15.34
CA GLN A 239 -0.93 25.14 16.70
C GLN A 239 -2.01 26.20 16.65
N PRO A 240 -3.15 26.02 17.35
CA PRO A 240 -4.13 27.09 17.48
C PRO A 240 -3.42 28.29 18.10
N GLY A 241 -3.50 29.45 17.45
CA GLY A 241 -3.02 30.69 18.04
C GLY A 241 -3.67 30.87 19.42
N THR A 242 -2.84 31.16 20.42
CA THR A 242 -3.28 31.74 21.69
C THR A 242 -4.15 32.97 21.44
#